data_AF-A0A3D0DF36-F1
#
_entry.id   AF-A0A3D0DF36-F1
#
_cell.length_a   1.000
_cell.length_b   1.000
_cell.length_c   1.000
_cell.angle_alpha   90.00
_cell.angle_beta   90.00
_cell.angle_gamma   90.00
#
_symmetry.space_group_name_H-M   'P 1'
#
loop_
_entity.id
_entity.type
_entity.pdbx_description
1 polymer ?
#
loop_
_entity_poly.entity_id
_entity_poly.type
_entity_poly.pdbx_seq_one_letter_code
_entity_poly.pdbx_strand_id
1 'polypeptide(L)'
;MVGGIRNSPAEISALLKLPDRVFPLLGICLGYPDQGGVLKPRLPREVVVFDEEYGCHDIEKHIRNYDILIQSLGLYDGPRRKIPAPDGRTIPDDQYGWSEHISRRMAATDPKALRAHMKDFLRRQGFGLE
;
A
#
# COMPACT_ATOMS: atom_id res chain seq x y z
N MET A 1 10.14 -2.73 4.99
CA MET A 1 9.75 -1.40 5.52
C MET A 1 8.44 -1.52 6.28
N VAL A 2 8.27 -0.76 7.36
CA VAL A 2 7.07 -0.74 8.21
C VAL A 2 6.42 0.64 8.13
N GLY A 3 5.49 0.79 7.19
CA GLY A 3 4.70 2.03 7.05
C GLY A 3 3.57 2.16 8.08
N GLY A 4 3.27 1.09 8.83
CA GLY A 4 2.25 1.08 9.88
C GLY A 4 2.57 1.99 11.07
N ILE A 5 3.81 2.44 11.19
CA ILE A 5 4.24 3.41 12.22
C ILE A 5 3.40 4.71 12.20
N ARG A 6 2.86 5.06 11.03
CA ARG A 6 1.98 6.22 10.83
C ARG A 6 0.54 6.01 11.29
N ASN A 7 0.18 4.82 11.75
CA ASN A 7 -1.16 4.56 12.29
C ASN A 7 -1.31 5.19 13.69
N SER A 8 -0.21 5.32 14.45
CA SER A 8 -0.15 5.96 15.77
C SER A 8 1.07 6.90 15.86
N PRO A 9 1.15 7.95 15.02
CA PRO A 9 2.37 8.73 14.87
C PRO A 9 2.69 9.58 16.11
N ALA A 10 1.68 10.02 16.86
CA ALA A 10 1.85 10.77 18.10
C ALA A 10 2.44 9.91 19.23
N GLU A 11 1.92 8.69 19.40
CA GLU A 11 2.43 7.72 20.39
C GLU A 11 3.89 7.35 20.10
N ILE A 12 4.23 7.09 18.83
CA ILE A 12 5.61 6.81 18.42
C ILE A 12 6.52 8.03 18.65
N SER A 13 6.05 9.24 18.34
CA SER A 13 6.83 10.46 18.55
C SER A 13 7.13 10.69 20.02
N ALA A 14 6.15 10.47 20.91
CA ALA A 14 6.33 10.56 22.35
C ALA A 14 7.30 9.48 22.87
N LEU A 15 7.15 8.23 22.42
CA LEU A 15 8.01 7.11 22.80
C LEU A 15 9.48 7.37 22.44
N LEU A 16 9.73 7.85 21.23
CA LEU A 16 11.07 8.14 20.71
C LEU A 16 11.58 9.54 21.09
N LYS A 17 10.78 10.32 21.83
CA LYS A 17 11.07 11.72 22.22
C LYS A 17 11.47 12.58 21.02
N LEU A 18 10.74 12.44 19.91
CA LEU A 18 11.00 13.23 18.71
C LEU A 18 10.68 14.71 19.00
N PRO A 19 11.61 15.63 18.68
CA PRO A 19 11.36 17.06 18.86
C PRO A 19 10.38 17.59 17.82
N ASP A 20 9.97 18.84 17.99
CA ASP A 20 9.21 19.57 16.98
C ASP A 20 9.90 19.51 15.61
N ARG A 21 9.10 19.53 14.55
CA ARG A 21 9.57 19.43 13.15
C ARG A 21 10.30 18.12 12.82
N VAL A 22 10.13 17.07 13.63
CA VAL A 22 10.55 15.70 13.34
C VAL A 22 9.34 14.77 13.46
N PHE A 23 9.12 13.89 12.49
CA PHE A 23 8.02 12.92 12.54
C PHE A 23 8.42 11.55 11.98
N PRO A 24 7.80 10.46 12.45
CA PRO A 24 8.11 9.12 11.98
C PRO A 24 7.46 8.84 10.63
N LEU A 25 8.28 8.66 9.59
CA LEU A 25 7.79 8.33 8.26
C LEU A 25 7.65 6.81 8.05
N LEU A 26 8.72 6.06 8.31
CA LEU A 26 8.80 4.61 8.07
C LEU A 26 9.77 3.95 9.06
N GLY A 27 9.48 2.71 9.43
CA GLY A 27 10.43 1.83 10.10
C GLY A 27 11.15 0.90 9.12
N ILE A 28 12.35 0.46 9.47
CA ILE A 28 13.11 -0.55 8.73
C ILE A 28 13.44 -1.68 9.70
N CYS A 29 13.05 -2.91 9.36
CA CYS A 29 13.46 -4.10 10.10
C CYS A 29 14.73 -4.65 9.44
N LEU A 30 15.78 -4.84 10.24
CA LEU A 30 17.05 -5.42 9.83
C LEU A 30 17.33 -6.62 10.71
N GLY A 31 17.83 -7.70 10.12
CA GLY A 31 18.14 -8.94 10.83
C GLY A 31 18.46 -10.08 9.86
N TYR A 32 18.68 -11.26 10.42
CA TYR A 32 18.93 -12.48 9.66
C TYR A 32 17.59 -13.17 9.36
N PRO A 33 17.30 -13.50 8.08
CA PRO A 33 16.04 -14.14 7.73
C PRO A 33 16.03 -15.61 8.17
N ASP A 34 14.94 -16.03 8.80
CA ASP A 34 14.65 -17.43 9.09
C ASP A 34 14.02 -18.17 7.89
N GLN A 35 13.52 -17.41 6.90
CA GLN A 35 12.92 -17.94 5.67
C GLN A 35 13.28 -17.08 4.46
N GLY A 36 13.37 -17.71 3.29
CA GLY A 36 13.51 -17.01 2.01
C GLY A 36 12.26 -16.18 1.67
N GLY A 37 12.47 -15.02 1.05
CA GLY A 37 11.37 -14.18 0.55
C GLY A 37 10.88 -14.63 -0.82
N VAL A 38 9.59 -14.41 -1.09
CA VAL A 38 9.04 -14.57 -2.45
C VAL A 38 9.27 -13.27 -3.23
N LEU A 39 9.88 -13.38 -4.41
CA LEU A 39 10.00 -12.24 -5.33
C LEU A 39 8.64 -11.95 -5.95
N LYS A 40 8.00 -10.86 -5.52
CA LYS A 40 6.76 -10.40 -6.14
C LYS A 40 7.08 -9.71 -7.48
N PRO A 41 6.37 -10.02 -8.58
CA PRO A 41 6.46 -9.24 -9.81
C PRO A 41 6.19 -7.75 -9.56
N ARG A 42 6.66 -6.89 -10.47
CA ARG A 42 6.32 -5.47 -10.51
C ARG A 42 5.37 -5.23 -11.68
N LEU A 43 4.70 -4.08 -11.65
CA LEU A 43 3.91 -3.61 -12.78
C LEU A 43 4.78 -3.62 -14.06
N PRO A 44 4.19 -3.93 -15.23
CA PRO A 44 4.89 -3.88 -16.50
C PRO A 44 5.51 -2.51 -16.76
N ARG A 45 6.64 -2.47 -17.46
CA ARG A 45 7.34 -1.21 -17.78
C ARG A 45 6.42 -0.23 -18.50
N GLU A 46 5.57 -0.74 -19.38
CA GLU A 46 4.61 0.00 -20.20
C GLU A 46 3.57 0.78 -19.36
N VAL A 47 3.41 0.44 -18.08
CA VAL A 47 2.49 1.11 -17.15
C VAL A 47 3.21 2.10 -16.22
N VAL A 48 4.55 2.05 -16.14
CA VAL A 48 5.34 2.80 -15.14
C VAL A 48 6.36 3.75 -15.76
N VAL A 49 6.87 3.43 -16.95
CA VAL A 49 7.88 4.20 -17.67
C VAL A 49 7.26 4.72 -18.96
N PHE A 50 7.26 6.03 -19.12
CA PHE A 50 6.74 6.71 -20.29
C PHE A 50 7.84 7.57 -20.90
N ASP A 51 7.89 7.61 -22.22
CA ASP A 51 8.82 8.44 -22.96
C ASP A 51 8.16 9.78 -23.28
N GLU A 52 8.83 10.88 -22.93
CA GLU A 52 8.43 12.29 -23.11
C GLU A 52 7.17 12.75 -22.36
N GLU A 53 6.04 12.07 -22.57
CA GLU A 53 4.73 12.44 -22.04
C GLU A 53 4.07 11.28 -21.29
N TYR A 54 3.13 11.60 -20.39
CA TYR A 54 2.38 10.56 -19.67
C TYR A 54 1.56 9.72 -20.66
N GLY A 55 1.92 8.45 -20.81
CA GLY A 55 1.23 7.52 -21.69
C GLY A 55 0.02 6.88 -21.02
N CYS A 56 -1.14 6.92 -21.65
CA CYS A 56 -2.32 6.16 -21.22
C CYS A 56 -2.73 5.04 -22.18
N HIS A 57 -1.96 4.82 -23.23
CA HIS A 57 -2.24 3.81 -24.25
C HIS A 57 -2.10 2.40 -23.68
N ASP A 58 -3.06 1.51 -23.99
CA ASP A 58 -3.06 0.09 -23.62
C ASP A 58 -2.93 -0.22 -22.11
N ILE A 59 -3.05 0.76 -21.20
CA ILE A 59 -2.89 0.54 -19.74
C ILE A 59 -3.81 -0.58 -19.24
N GLU A 60 -5.08 -0.58 -19.64
CA GLU A 60 -6.05 -1.59 -19.21
C GLU A 60 -5.62 -3.01 -19.59
N LYS A 61 -5.10 -3.18 -20.81
CA LYS A 61 -4.58 -4.44 -21.31
C LYS A 61 -3.35 -4.88 -20.52
N HIS A 62 -2.42 -3.97 -20.26
CA HIS A 62 -1.22 -4.28 -19.47
C HIS A 62 -1.55 -4.62 -18.01
N ILE A 63 -2.49 -3.89 -17.38
CA ILE A 63 -3.00 -4.20 -16.03
C ILE A 63 -3.69 -5.55 -16.01
N ARG A 64 -4.54 -5.87 -17.00
CA ARG A 64 -5.23 -7.17 -17.09
C ARG A 64 -4.24 -8.33 -17.20
N ASN A 65 -3.21 -8.19 -18.03
CA ASN A 65 -2.14 -9.19 -18.14
C ASN A 65 -1.38 -9.36 -16.83
N TYR A 66 -1.13 -8.26 -16.12
CA TYR A 66 -0.51 -8.29 -14.81
C TYR A 66 -1.41 -8.97 -13.76
N ASP A 67 -2.73 -8.74 -13.77
CA ASP A 67 -3.66 -9.44 -12.88
C ASP A 67 -3.65 -10.95 -13.10
N ILE A 68 -3.66 -11.40 -14.37
CA ILE A 68 -3.56 -12.83 -14.71
C ILE A 68 -2.26 -13.42 -14.16
N LEU A 69 -1.13 -12.72 -14.29
CA LEU A 69 0.14 -13.15 -13.72
C LEU A 69 0.05 -13.28 -12.19
N ILE A 70 -0.49 -12.28 -11.51
CA ILE A 70 -0.60 -12.27 -10.05
C ILE A 70 -1.52 -13.39 -9.54
N GLN A 71 -2.62 -13.65 -10.22
CA GLN A 71 -3.53 -14.77 -9.96
C GLN A 71 -2.82 -16.11 -10.16
N SER A 72 -2.09 -16.29 -11.28
CA SER A 72 -1.36 -17.54 -11.57
C SER A 72 -0.28 -17.89 -10.54
N LEU A 73 0.25 -16.87 -9.85
CA LEU A 73 1.25 -17.03 -8.80
C LEU A 73 0.64 -17.23 -7.40
N GLY A 74 -0.68 -17.19 -7.26
CA GLY A 74 -1.39 -17.36 -5.99
C GLY A 74 -0.98 -16.36 -4.90
N LEU A 75 -0.51 -15.16 -5.28
CA LEU A 75 0.10 -14.22 -4.33
C LEU A 75 -0.89 -13.66 -3.30
N TYR A 76 -2.20 -13.72 -3.61
CA TYR A 76 -3.28 -13.29 -2.74
C TYR A 76 -4.15 -14.44 -2.22
N ASP A 77 -3.74 -15.68 -2.46
CA ASP A 77 -4.49 -16.84 -2.00
C ASP A 77 -4.55 -16.88 -0.48
N GLY A 78 -5.72 -17.28 0.02
CA GLY A 78 -5.98 -17.44 1.44
C GLY A 78 -6.55 -16.20 2.16
N PRO A 79 -7.25 -16.44 3.28
CA PRO A 79 -8.16 -15.47 3.88
C PRO A 79 -7.47 -14.24 4.50
N ARG A 80 -6.19 -14.35 4.87
CA ARG A 80 -5.43 -13.24 5.51
C ARG A 80 -4.75 -12.31 4.51
N ARG A 81 -4.80 -12.61 3.21
CA ARG A 81 -4.14 -11.80 2.17
C ARG A 81 -5.10 -10.89 1.42
N LYS A 82 -6.39 -11.27 1.34
CA LYS A 82 -7.42 -10.47 0.70
C LYS A 82 -7.89 -9.34 1.61
N ILE A 83 -8.05 -8.16 1.02
CA ILE A 83 -8.69 -7.02 1.70
C ILE A 83 -10.22 -7.23 1.61
N PRO A 84 -10.97 -7.10 2.71
CA PRO A 84 -12.44 -7.13 2.67
C PRO A 84 -12.97 -6.03 1.76
N ALA A 85 -14.00 -6.33 0.96
CA ALA A 85 -14.64 -5.29 0.18
C ALA A 85 -15.51 -4.41 1.09
N PRO A 86 -15.58 -3.08 0.88
CA PRO A 86 -16.42 -2.20 1.69
C PRO A 86 -17.90 -2.56 1.67
N ASP A 87 -18.38 -3.14 0.56
CA ASP A 87 -19.76 -3.61 0.36
C ASP A 87 -19.97 -5.07 0.80
N GLY A 88 -18.94 -5.72 1.36
CA GLY A 88 -19.00 -7.11 1.81
C GLY A 88 -18.90 -8.16 0.69
N ARG A 89 -18.76 -7.78 -0.58
CA ARG A 89 -18.67 -8.75 -1.68
C ARG A 89 -17.41 -9.62 -1.56
N THR A 90 -17.56 -10.89 -1.91
CA THR A 90 -16.45 -11.84 -2.00
C THR A 90 -16.14 -12.14 -3.47
N ILE A 91 -14.86 -12.39 -3.77
CA ILE A 91 -14.40 -12.75 -5.12
C ILE A 91 -13.54 -14.02 -4.98
N PRO A 92 -13.75 -15.04 -5.81
CA PRO A 92 -12.93 -16.25 -5.87
C PRO A 92 -11.43 -15.98 -5.98
N ASP A 93 -10.58 -16.90 -5.52
CA ASP A 93 -9.11 -16.76 -5.54
C ASP A 93 -8.59 -16.56 -6.97
N ASP A 94 -9.11 -17.33 -7.93
CA ASP A 94 -8.76 -17.28 -9.35
C ASP A 94 -9.19 -15.98 -10.07
N GLN A 95 -10.00 -15.15 -9.42
CA GLN A 95 -10.46 -13.85 -9.93
C GLN A 95 -9.89 -12.66 -9.14
N TYR A 96 -9.13 -12.92 -8.06
CA TYR A 96 -8.61 -11.88 -7.18
C TYR A 96 -7.20 -11.43 -7.61
N GLY A 97 -7.16 -10.43 -8.50
CA GLY A 97 -5.92 -9.84 -9.01
C GLY A 97 -5.37 -8.68 -8.15
N TRP A 98 -4.31 -8.05 -8.66
CA TRP A 98 -3.74 -6.84 -8.07
C TRP A 98 -4.69 -5.64 -8.17
N SER A 99 -5.37 -5.45 -9.30
CA SER A 99 -6.30 -4.33 -9.49
C SER A 99 -7.44 -4.35 -8.47
N GLU A 100 -8.08 -5.50 -8.25
CA GLU A 100 -9.11 -5.68 -7.22
C GLU A 100 -8.52 -5.44 -5.82
N HIS A 101 -7.33 -6.00 -5.53
CA HIS A 101 -6.68 -5.83 -4.23
C HIS A 101 -6.43 -4.34 -3.90
N ILE A 102 -5.88 -3.59 -4.85
CA ILE A 102 -5.64 -2.16 -4.68
C ILE A 102 -6.95 -1.37 -4.65
N SER A 103 -7.93 -1.70 -5.50
CA SER A 103 -9.25 -1.05 -5.51
C SER A 103 -9.92 -1.12 -4.16
N ARG A 104 -9.93 -2.29 -3.51
CA ARG A 104 -10.48 -2.42 -2.14
C ARG A 104 -9.74 -1.59 -1.11
N ARG A 105 -8.40 -1.50 -1.24
CA ARG A 105 -7.59 -0.68 -0.34
C ARG A 105 -7.90 0.81 -0.49
N MET A 106 -8.10 1.27 -1.72
CA MET A 106 -8.41 2.67 -2.02
C MET A 106 -9.86 3.02 -1.69
N ALA A 107 -10.78 2.06 -1.81
CA ALA A 107 -12.18 2.21 -1.43
C ALA A 107 -12.43 2.05 0.08
N ALA A 108 -11.39 1.86 0.90
CA ALA A 108 -11.53 1.71 2.34
C ALA A 108 -12.20 2.96 2.95
N THR A 109 -13.22 2.76 3.77
CA THR A 109 -13.95 3.84 4.46
C THR A 109 -13.48 4.07 5.88
N ASP A 110 -12.72 3.13 6.46
CA ASP A 110 -12.13 3.26 7.79
C ASP A 110 -11.11 4.43 7.81
N PRO A 111 -11.36 5.50 8.57
CA PRO A 111 -10.44 6.64 8.68
C PRO A 111 -9.03 6.23 9.15
N LYS A 112 -8.91 5.14 9.92
CA LYS A 112 -7.62 4.61 10.38
C LYS A 112 -6.85 3.95 9.23
N ALA A 113 -7.53 3.21 8.36
CA ALA A 113 -6.93 2.66 7.14
C ALA A 113 -6.46 3.75 6.17
N LEU A 114 -7.24 4.83 6.05
CA LEU A 114 -6.91 6.01 5.23
C LEU A 114 -5.90 6.96 5.90
N ARG A 115 -5.68 6.83 7.22
CA ARG A 115 -4.83 7.70 8.04
C ARG A 115 -5.24 9.17 7.99
N ALA A 116 -6.54 9.44 8.08
CA ALA A 116 -7.11 10.79 8.00
C ALA A 116 -6.51 11.77 9.04
N HIS A 117 -6.03 11.27 10.19
CA HIS A 117 -5.41 12.05 11.26
C HIS A 117 -4.04 12.65 10.92
N MET A 118 -3.38 12.19 9.84
CA MET A 118 -1.99 12.59 9.54
C MET A 118 -1.86 14.08 9.24
N LYS A 119 -2.84 14.71 8.59
CA LYS A 119 -2.82 16.15 8.29
C LYS A 119 -2.71 16.98 9.57
N ASP A 120 -3.57 16.70 10.54
CA ASP A 120 -3.60 17.43 11.81
C ASP A 120 -2.37 17.12 12.66
N PHE A 121 -1.89 15.87 12.62
CA PHE A 121 -0.65 15.49 13.29
C PHE A 121 0.56 16.27 12.73
N LEU A 122 0.72 16.35 11.41
CA LEU A 122 1.83 17.08 10.78
C LEU A 122 1.80 18.57 11.12
N ARG A 123 0.60 19.19 11.10
CA ARG A 123 0.42 20.59 11.52
C ARG A 123 0.85 20.81 12.97
N ARG A 124 0.43 19.95 13.90
CA ARG A 124 0.86 20.02 15.31
C ARG A 124 2.37 19.81 15.47
N GLN A 125 2.98 19.00 14.62
CA GLN A 125 4.42 18.79 14.61
C GLN A 125 5.20 19.95 13.96
N GLY A 126 4.53 21.03 13.55
CA GLY A 126 5.16 22.23 13.01
C GLY A 126 5.42 22.21 11.50
N PHE A 127 4.78 21.31 10.75
CA PHE A 127 4.82 21.31 9.28
C PHE A 127 3.65 22.13 8.72
N GLY A 128 3.97 23.20 8.00
CA GLY A 128 3.00 23.96 7.21
C GLY A 128 2.48 23.13 6.05
N LEU A 129 1.16 23.12 5.88
CA LEU A 129 0.49 22.59 4.69
C LEU A 129 -0.37 23.74 4.17
N GLU A 130 0.26 24.54 3.30
CA GLU A 130 -0.33 25.65 2.55
C GLU A 130 -1.21 25.10 1.42
#